data_AF-A0AAN6BZW1-F1
#
_entry.id   AF-A0AAN6BZW1-F1
#
_cell.length_a   1.000
_cell.length_b   1.000
_cell.length_c   1.000
_cell.angle_alpha   90.00
_cell.angle_beta   90.00
_cell.angle_gamma   90.00
#
_symmetry.space_group_name_H-M   'P 1'
#
loop_
_entity.id
_entity.type
_entity.pdbx_description
1 polymer ?
#
loop_
_entity_poly.entity_id
_entity_poly.type
_entity_poly.pdbx_seq_one_letter_code
_entity_poly.pdbx_strand_id
1 'polypeptide(L)'
;MPNRFLIWGETGWVAGHLKAFLEKQGKDVHTTSVRMENITQVAEELKRIQPTHVLNAAGCTGRPNVDWCEDNKAQTVRSNVIGTLTLADQCDLLGIHCTVFATGCIYQYDEKHPVGGAGFTEEDAPNFAGSFYSMTKGHVEPILSCYENVLILRLRMPVSDDLHPRNFVTKILNYDHVVNIPNSNTILRDLLPVSISLAEHGDTGVFNFTNPGAISHNEVLTLFRDIIRPSLTWSNFSIEEQSHVIKAGRSNYHEEKDEVVESKDLKKASFWIIVNIVATVLIVFTNKAIFDDDNLKFIQLSFAAFHFTTTWLVLWVISRERFAFFTPKNVSLTQMLPLSVVMTLNIIFPNLSLAFSTITFYQVARVLVTPCVAILDYTLYRVTVSGMASSTLVVACLGVAMVSYYDSRPSDDANVKTTSQIGIVFALVGVFFSSLYTVWIAAFRKKLSISSMQLLLNQAPLSAFLLLYFIPWVDEFPVIKDVSISHWILIPFSGILAMLINISQFFIIAETGPIASTVVGHTKTCTIVVLSWAISGRVATDMSVVGLLTALAGIFRDNGIWWRSLAEWD
;
A
#
# COMPACT_ATOMS: atom_id res chain seq x y z
N MET A 1 -12.27 2.74 -30.96
CA MET A 1 -11.86 1.60 -31.79
C MET A 1 -11.15 0.61 -30.89
N PRO A 2 -11.12 -0.71 -31.20
CA PRO A 2 -10.33 -1.65 -30.40
C PRO A 2 -8.84 -1.28 -30.48
N ASN A 3 -8.13 -1.46 -29.36
CA ASN A 3 -6.69 -1.19 -29.29
C ASN A 3 -5.94 -2.16 -30.22
N ARG A 4 -5.15 -1.59 -31.14
CA ARG A 4 -4.17 -2.28 -31.98
C ARG A 4 -2.77 -1.92 -31.53
N PHE A 5 -1.98 -2.93 -31.22
CA PHE A 5 -0.61 -2.82 -30.71
C PHE A 5 0.42 -3.15 -31.79
N LEU A 6 1.47 -2.33 -31.89
CA LEU A 6 2.64 -2.62 -32.70
C LEU A 6 3.90 -2.62 -31.82
N ILE A 7 4.56 -3.76 -31.74
CA ILE A 7 5.76 -3.95 -30.91
C ILE A 7 7.01 -3.82 -31.78
N TRP A 8 7.89 -2.89 -31.39
CA TRP A 8 9.23 -2.75 -31.98
C TRP A 8 10.23 -3.67 -31.30
N GLY A 9 11.08 -4.31 -32.11
CA GLY A 9 12.11 -5.23 -31.63
C GLY A 9 11.62 -6.68 -31.58
N GLU A 10 10.95 -7.14 -32.64
CA GLU A 10 10.35 -8.48 -32.78
C GLU A 10 11.17 -9.67 -32.23
N THR A 11 12.50 -9.65 -32.40
CA THR A 11 13.39 -10.73 -31.94
C THR A 11 13.95 -10.51 -30.52
N GLY A 12 13.48 -9.48 -29.84
CA GLY A 12 13.89 -9.09 -28.50
C GLY A 12 13.18 -9.92 -27.42
N TRP A 13 13.89 -10.14 -26.31
CA TRP A 13 13.36 -10.93 -25.19
C TRP A 13 12.11 -10.29 -24.54
N VAL A 14 12.15 -8.99 -24.24
CA VAL A 14 11.00 -8.27 -23.69
C VAL A 14 9.84 -8.20 -24.69
N ALA A 15 10.13 -7.97 -25.98
CA ALA A 15 9.12 -7.97 -27.04
C ALA A 15 8.39 -9.32 -27.16
N GLY A 16 9.12 -10.43 -27.03
CA GLY A 16 8.53 -11.78 -27.03
C GLY A 16 7.55 -12.00 -25.88
N HIS A 17 7.91 -11.55 -24.67
CA HIS A 17 7.01 -11.59 -23.50
C HIS A 17 5.76 -10.73 -23.72
N LEU A 18 5.93 -9.49 -24.17
CA LEU A 18 4.80 -8.58 -24.47
C LEU A 18 3.84 -9.16 -25.50
N LYS A 19 4.38 -9.72 -26.59
CA LYS A 19 3.58 -10.40 -27.62
C LYS A 19 2.76 -11.54 -27.01
N ALA A 20 3.40 -12.42 -26.25
CA ALA A 20 2.73 -13.56 -25.63
C ALA A 20 1.63 -13.12 -24.65
N PHE A 21 1.85 -12.05 -23.87
CA PHE A 21 0.83 -11.49 -22.99
C PHE A 21 -0.37 -10.92 -23.77
N LEU A 22 -0.12 -10.12 -24.81
CA LEU A 22 -1.18 -9.52 -25.63
C LEU A 22 -1.99 -10.58 -26.40
N GLU A 23 -1.33 -11.58 -26.99
CA GLU A 23 -2.00 -12.70 -27.67
C GLU A 23 -2.88 -13.50 -26.69
N LYS A 24 -2.38 -13.77 -25.47
CA LYS A 24 -3.13 -14.45 -24.42
C LYS A 24 -4.36 -13.65 -23.97
N GLN A 25 -4.31 -12.33 -24.02
CA GLN A 25 -5.43 -11.43 -23.75
C GLN A 25 -6.40 -11.28 -24.94
N GLY A 26 -6.10 -11.89 -26.09
CA GLY A 26 -6.92 -11.79 -27.30
C GLY A 26 -6.87 -10.42 -27.97
N LYS A 27 -5.78 -9.65 -27.78
CA LYS A 27 -5.60 -8.31 -28.34
C LYS A 27 -5.08 -8.38 -29.79
N ASP A 28 -5.35 -7.34 -30.58
CA ASP A 28 -4.81 -7.18 -31.94
C ASP A 28 -3.34 -6.71 -31.84
N VAL A 29 -2.40 -7.63 -32.06
CA VAL A 29 -0.97 -7.39 -31.84
C VAL A 29 -0.14 -7.74 -33.08
N HIS A 30 0.75 -6.82 -33.44
CA HIS A 30 1.72 -6.97 -34.52
C HIS A 30 3.14 -6.74 -34.00
N THR A 31 4.11 -7.37 -34.65
CA THR A 31 5.54 -7.16 -34.42
C THR A 31 6.21 -6.65 -35.68
N THR A 32 7.31 -5.90 -35.52
CA THR A 32 8.12 -5.46 -36.66
C THR A 32 9.62 -5.61 -36.42
N SER A 33 10.33 -5.89 -37.52
CA SER A 33 11.79 -5.94 -37.60
C SER A 33 12.40 -4.67 -38.20
N VAL A 34 11.56 -3.67 -38.52
CA VAL A 34 11.99 -2.36 -39.04
C VAL A 34 12.96 -1.69 -38.06
N ARG A 35 14.06 -1.16 -38.60
CA ARG A 35 15.06 -0.43 -37.82
C ARG A 35 14.55 0.97 -37.52
N MET A 36 14.56 1.35 -36.24
CA MET A 36 14.00 2.63 -35.80
C MET A 36 14.70 3.84 -36.40
N GLU A 37 15.99 3.72 -36.74
CA GLU A 37 16.76 4.79 -37.37
C GLU A 37 16.45 5.01 -38.86
N ASN A 38 15.56 4.22 -39.45
CA ASN A 38 15.09 4.39 -40.83
C ASN A 38 13.71 5.04 -40.85
N ILE A 39 13.67 6.36 -40.83
CA ILE A 39 12.44 7.17 -40.74
C ILE A 39 11.41 6.81 -41.83
N THR A 40 11.84 6.55 -43.06
CA THR A 40 10.94 6.21 -44.17
C THR A 40 10.22 4.89 -43.90
N GLN A 41 10.96 3.86 -43.49
CA GLN A 41 10.37 2.55 -43.18
C GLN A 41 9.51 2.59 -41.91
N VAL A 42 9.89 3.38 -40.90
CA VAL A 42 9.06 3.59 -39.70
C VAL A 42 7.71 4.20 -40.10
N ALA A 43 7.71 5.27 -40.90
CA ALA A 43 6.50 5.92 -41.36
C ALA A 43 5.62 5.00 -42.23
N GLU A 44 6.22 4.21 -43.13
CA GLU A 44 5.52 3.21 -43.94
C GLU A 44 4.86 2.13 -43.08
N GLU A 45 5.58 1.63 -42.07
CA GLU A 45 5.09 0.57 -41.20
C GLU A 45 3.93 1.04 -40.30
N LEU A 46 4.05 2.25 -39.73
CA LEU A 46 2.97 2.87 -38.95
C LEU A 46 1.72 3.10 -39.80
N LYS A 47 1.88 3.55 -41.05
CA LYS A 47 0.76 3.72 -42.00
C LYS A 47 0.13 2.40 -42.41
N ARG A 48 0.93 1.34 -42.58
CA ARG A 48 0.47 0.01 -42.99
C ARG A 48 -0.35 -0.68 -41.90
N ILE A 49 0.12 -0.62 -40.65
CA ILE A 49 -0.54 -1.28 -39.52
C ILE A 49 -1.64 -0.42 -38.92
N GLN A 50 -1.51 0.91 -38.98
CA GLN A 50 -2.40 1.86 -38.30
C GLN A 50 -2.60 1.51 -36.81
N PRO A 51 -1.51 1.37 -36.02
CA PRO A 51 -1.64 1.03 -34.61
C PRO A 51 -2.19 2.21 -33.82
N THR A 52 -2.90 1.89 -32.73
CA THR A 52 -3.28 2.87 -31.70
C THR A 52 -2.20 3.02 -30.63
N HIS A 53 -1.43 1.95 -30.40
CA HIS A 53 -0.41 1.87 -29.36
C HIS A 53 0.87 1.24 -29.93
N VAL A 54 2.01 1.87 -29.67
CA VAL A 54 3.34 1.36 -30.04
C VAL A 54 4.12 1.02 -28.77
N LEU A 55 4.65 -0.20 -28.72
CA LEU A 55 5.48 -0.69 -27.63
C LEU A 55 6.93 -0.83 -28.11
N ASN A 56 7.78 0.11 -27.76
CA ASN A 56 9.18 0.11 -28.16
C ASN A 56 10.06 -0.66 -27.16
N ALA A 57 10.29 -1.95 -27.46
CA ALA A 57 11.24 -2.81 -26.75
C ALA A 57 12.57 -2.97 -27.51
N ALA A 58 12.82 -2.12 -28.51
CA ALA A 58 14.04 -2.15 -29.31
C ALA A 58 15.13 -1.26 -28.71
N GLY A 59 16.37 -1.77 -28.74
CA GLY A 59 17.54 -1.03 -28.29
C GLY A 59 18.80 -1.89 -28.38
N CYS A 60 19.95 -1.23 -28.43
CA CYS A 60 21.26 -1.87 -28.46
C CYS A 60 21.94 -1.79 -27.09
N THR A 61 22.12 -2.93 -26.43
CA THR A 61 22.90 -3.07 -25.19
C THR A 61 24.28 -3.70 -25.44
N GLY A 62 24.66 -3.87 -26.72
CA GLY A 62 25.86 -4.62 -27.09
C GLY A 62 25.75 -6.13 -26.89
N ARG A 63 26.69 -6.89 -27.48
CA ARG A 63 26.93 -8.31 -27.18
C ARG A 63 28.42 -8.50 -26.86
N PRO A 64 28.78 -9.22 -25.77
CA PRO A 64 27.89 -9.85 -24.78
C PRO A 64 27.27 -8.86 -23.77
N ASN A 65 27.81 -7.65 -23.64
CA ASN A 65 27.39 -6.63 -22.68
C ASN A 65 27.64 -5.20 -23.22
N VAL A 66 27.45 -4.20 -22.36
CA VAL A 66 27.52 -2.78 -22.77
C VAL A 66 28.92 -2.30 -23.15
N ASP A 67 29.98 -3.08 -22.87
CA ASP A 67 31.36 -2.72 -23.23
C ASP A 67 31.50 -2.57 -24.75
N TRP A 68 30.69 -3.32 -25.51
CA TRP A 68 30.60 -3.17 -26.97
C TRP A 68 30.24 -1.73 -27.39
N CYS A 69 29.44 -1.01 -26.60
CA CYS A 69 29.01 0.35 -26.92
C CYS A 69 30.16 1.36 -26.81
N GLU A 70 31.23 1.07 -26.05
CA GLU A 70 32.43 1.91 -25.98
C GLU A 70 33.19 1.91 -27.31
N ASP A 71 33.26 0.75 -27.95
CA ASP A 71 33.95 0.58 -29.24
C ASP A 71 33.03 0.90 -30.44
N ASN A 72 31.70 0.93 -30.26
CA ASN A 72 30.70 1.07 -31.33
C ASN A 72 29.76 2.28 -31.09
N LYS A 73 30.35 3.44 -30.84
CA LYS A 73 29.63 4.66 -30.44
C LYS A 73 28.63 5.12 -31.51
N ALA A 74 29.03 5.15 -32.78
CA ALA A 74 28.17 5.59 -33.87
C ALA A 74 26.92 4.70 -34.02
N GLN A 75 27.09 3.37 -33.97
CA GLN A 75 25.97 2.43 -34.02
C GLN A 75 25.06 2.56 -32.80
N THR A 76 25.64 2.81 -31.63
CA THR A 76 24.89 3.04 -30.38
C THR A 76 24.04 4.31 -30.50
N VAL A 77 24.60 5.42 -31.00
CA VAL A 77 23.85 6.66 -31.26
C VAL A 77 22.74 6.43 -32.29
N ARG A 78 23.04 5.76 -33.41
CA ARG A 78 22.02 5.48 -34.44
C ARG A 78 20.83 4.72 -33.86
N SER A 79 21.06 3.66 -33.10
CA SER A 79 19.98 2.82 -32.58
C SER A 79 19.29 3.41 -31.34
N ASN A 80 20.05 3.86 -30.34
CA ASN A 80 19.52 4.21 -29.02
C ASN A 80 19.12 5.68 -28.88
N VAL A 81 19.62 6.56 -29.76
CA VAL A 81 19.33 8.00 -29.74
C VAL A 81 18.45 8.34 -30.94
N ILE A 82 19.00 8.28 -32.16
CA ILE A 82 18.29 8.68 -33.37
C ILE A 82 17.07 7.81 -33.59
N GLY A 83 17.22 6.48 -33.49
CA GLY A 83 16.12 5.55 -33.69
C GLY A 83 14.99 5.74 -32.69
N THR A 84 15.30 5.79 -31.39
CA THR A 84 14.27 5.97 -30.34
C THR A 84 13.52 7.29 -30.52
N LEU A 85 14.22 8.40 -30.80
CA LEU A 85 13.59 9.70 -31.07
C LEU A 85 12.76 9.70 -32.35
N THR A 86 13.24 9.06 -33.41
CA THR A 86 12.51 8.94 -34.69
C THR A 86 11.18 8.23 -34.48
N LEU A 87 11.16 7.13 -33.72
CA LEU A 87 9.92 6.39 -33.47
C LEU A 87 8.93 7.21 -32.62
N ALA A 88 9.40 7.86 -31.56
CA ALA A 88 8.56 8.70 -30.70
C ALA A 88 7.94 9.87 -31.48
N ASP A 89 8.75 10.59 -32.25
CA ASP A 89 8.32 11.71 -33.11
C ASP A 89 7.25 11.26 -34.13
N GLN A 90 7.48 10.15 -34.82
CA GLN A 90 6.49 9.64 -35.78
C GLN A 90 5.19 9.19 -35.10
N CYS A 91 5.25 8.68 -33.86
CA CYS A 91 4.05 8.35 -33.11
C CYS A 91 3.29 9.62 -32.70
N ASP A 92 3.99 10.66 -32.25
CA ASP A 92 3.39 11.95 -31.86
C ASP A 92 2.67 12.61 -33.03
N LEU A 93 3.32 12.71 -34.19
CA LEU A 93 2.73 13.27 -35.42
C LEU A 93 1.45 12.54 -35.88
N LEU A 94 1.29 11.28 -35.48
CA LEU A 94 0.14 10.44 -35.83
C LEU A 94 -0.87 10.29 -34.68
N GLY A 95 -0.63 10.89 -33.52
CA GLY A 95 -1.47 10.76 -32.32
C GLY A 95 -1.53 9.33 -31.76
N ILE A 96 -0.42 8.59 -31.87
CA ILE A 96 -0.29 7.20 -31.43
C ILE A 96 0.38 7.19 -30.06
N HIS A 97 -0.18 6.47 -29.08
CA HIS A 97 0.47 6.28 -27.78
C HIS A 97 1.77 5.49 -27.94
N CYS A 98 2.88 5.98 -27.38
CA CYS A 98 4.19 5.34 -27.51
C CYS A 98 4.79 4.98 -26.14
N THR A 99 4.84 3.70 -25.81
CA THR A 99 5.53 3.20 -24.61
C THR A 99 6.96 2.81 -24.95
N VAL A 100 7.95 3.42 -24.30
CA VAL A 100 9.37 3.15 -24.45
C VAL A 100 9.87 2.37 -23.24
N PHE A 101 10.32 1.13 -23.47
CA PHE A 101 10.99 0.33 -22.45
C PHE A 101 12.45 0.79 -22.34
N ALA A 102 12.65 1.81 -21.52
CA ALA A 102 13.92 2.46 -21.25
C ALA A 102 14.75 1.68 -20.21
N THR A 103 15.77 2.32 -19.66
CA THR A 103 16.63 1.72 -18.65
C THR A 103 16.91 2.70 -17.52
N GLY A 104 16.86 2.21 -16.29
CA GLY A 104 17.30 2.99 -15.13
C GLY A 104 18.81 2.97 -14.91
N CYS A 105 19.62 2.38 -15.82
CA CYS A 105 21.10 2.37 -15.74
C CYS A 105 21.76 3.75 -15.95
N ILE A 106 21.12 4.82 -15.47
CA ILE A 106 21.47 6.24 -15.55
C ILE A 106 21.71 6.85 -14.16
N TYR A 107 21.62 6.02 -13.11
CA TYR A 107 21.87 6.39 -11.72
C TYR A 107 23.02 5.60 -11.09
N GLN A 108 23.62 6.17 -10.05
CA GLN A 108 24.57 5.52 -9.15
C GLN A 108 24.36 6.06 -7.72
N TYR A 109 24.57 5.22 -6.70
CA TYR A 109 24.54 5.67 -5.31
C TYR A 109 25.46 6.88 -5.08
N ASP A 110 24.98 7.83 -4.28
CA ASP A 110 25.69 9.06 -3.91
C ASP A 110 25.38 9.47 -2.46
N GLU A 111 25.79 10.66 -2.04
CA GLU A 111 25.56 11.14 -0.68
C GLU A 111 24.07 11.35 -0.34
N LYS A 112 23.24 11.67 -1.34
CA LYS A 112 21.79 11.87 -1.16
C LYS A 112 21.04 10.54 -1.21
N HIS A 113 21.54 9.62 -2.01
CA HIS A 113 20.99 8.28 -2.21
C HIS A 113 22.04 7.24 -1.80
N PRO A 114 22.30 7.04 -0.50
CA PRO A 114 23.24 6.02 -0.04
C PRO A 114 22.59 4.63 -0.04
N VAL A 115 23.41 3.58 -0.01
CA VAL A 115 22.92 2.20 0.13
C VAL A 115 22.11 2.06 1.42
N GLY A 116 20.85 1.62 1.30
CA GLY A 116 19.92 1.50 2.43
C GLY A 116 19.28 2.82 2.90
N GLY A 117 19.54 3.93 2.20
CA GLY A 117 18.87 5.22 2.37
C GLY A 117 17.71 5.44 1.39
N ALA A 118 17.40 6.70 1.10
CA ALA A 118 16.41 7.09 0.10
C ALA A 118 16.83 6.64 -1.30
N GLY A 119 15.85 6.22 -2.11
CA GLY A 119 16.06 5.80 -3.49
C GLY A 119 15.89 6.95 -4.48
N PHE A 120 16.31 6.73 -5.72
CA PHE A 120 16.08 7.69 -6.79
C PHE A 120 14.61 7.71 -7.20
N THR A 121 14.02 8.89 -7.35
CA THR A 121 12.65 9.08 -7.86
C THR A 121 12.65 9.36 -9.37
N GLU A 122 11.46 9.40 -9.97
CA GLU A 122 11.23 9.71 -11.37
C GLU A 122 11.73 11.11 -11.76
N GLU A 123 11.67 12.06 -10.82
CA GLU A 123 12.07 13.47 -10.98
C GLU A 123 13.57 13.71 -10.82
N ASP A 124 14.31 12.73 -10.28
CA ASP A 124 15.74 12.90 -10.06
C ASP A 124 16.51 12.95 -11.37
N ALA A 125 17.43 13.92 -11.46
CA ALA A 125 18.31 14.04 -12.61
C ALA A 125 19.30 12.86 -12.69
N PRO A 126 19.57 12.30 -13.89
CA PRO A 126 20.58 11.27 -14.08
C PRO A 126 21.95 11.69 -13.54
N ASN A 127 22.58 10.84 -12.72
CA ASN A 127 23.89 11.12 -12.12
C ASN A 127 24.98 10.12 -12.55
N PHE A 128 24.68 9.18 -13.45
CA PHE A 128 25.63 8.18 -13.95
C PHE A 128 25.86 8.28 -15.46
N ALA A 129 27.11 8.60 -15.82
CA ALA A 129 27.61 8.60 -17.20
C ALA A 129 28.83 7.69 -17.40
N GLY A 130 29.04 6.71 -16.49
CA GLY A 130 30.22 5.83 -16.49
C GLY A 130 30.30 4.83 -17.64
N SER A 131 29.33 4.82 -18.55
CA SER A 131 29.40 4.10 -19.83
C SER A 131 28.78 4.95 -20.95
N PHE A 132 29.27 4.79 -22.17
CA PHE A 132 28.71 5.44 -23.36
C PHE A 132 27.24 5.07 -23.56
N TYR A 133 26.87 3.81 -23.26
CA TYR A 133 25.49 3.36 -23.23
C TYR A 133 24.63 4.20 -22.28
N SER A 134 25.02 4.29 -21.00
CA SER A 134 24.29 5.06 -19.98
C SER A 134 24.24 6.55 -20.31
N MET A 135 25.34 7.11 -20.79
CA MET A 135 25.42 8.50 -21.23
C MET A 135 24.38 8.77 -22.32
N THR A 136 24.28 7.92 -23.36
CA THR A 136 23.27 8.12 -24.41
C THR A 136 21.84 8.07 -23.88
N LYS A 137 21.56 7.17 -22.92
CA LYS A 137 20.22 7.03 -22.34
C LYS A 137 19.84 8.21 -21.44
N GLY A 138 20.76 8.68 -20.60
CA GLY A 138 20.55 9.86 -19.75
C GLY A 138 20.30 11.16 -20.52
N HIS A 139 20.79 11.27 -21.77
CA HIS A 139 20.49 12.43 -22.63
C HIS A 139 19.18 12.29 -23.41
N VAL A 140 18.80 11.07 -23.79
CA VAL A 140 17.59 10.83 -24.61
C VAL A 140 16.32 10.92 -23.78
N GLU A 141 16.35 10.45 -22.54
CA GLU A 141 15.15 10.39 -21.69
C GLU A 141 14.51 11.77 -21.44
N PRO A 142 15.25 12.83 -21.05
CA PRO A 142 14.66 14.16 -20.90
C PRO A 142 14.07 14.75 -22.20
N ILE A 143 14.59 14.34 -23.36
CA ILE A 143 14.06 14.75 -24.67
C ILE A 143 12.76 13.99 -24.96
N LEU A 144 12.72 12.69 -24.67
CA LEU A 144 11.53 11.87 -24.84
C LEU A 144 10.39 12.32 -23.92
N SER A 145 10.68 12.77 -22.70
CA SER A 145 9.66 13.25 -21.76
C SER A 145 8.98 14.56 -22.21
N CYS A 146 9.48 15.22 -23.26
CA CYS A 146 8.81 16.38 -23.84
C CYS A 146 7.61 16.02 -24.74
N TYR A 147 7.45 14.75 -25.12
CA TYR A 147 6.33 14.30 -25.92
C TYR A 147 5.14 13.93 -25.04
N GLU A 148 3.98 14.51 -25.30
CA GLU A 148 2.76 14.30 -24.50
C GLU A 148 2.14 12.90 -24.69
N ASN A 149 2.53 12.18 -25.73
CA ASN A 149 2.02 10.84 -26.05
C ASN A 149 2.97 9.70 -25.61
N VAL A 150 4.06 10.01 -24.92
CA VAL A 150 5.12 9.04 -24.59
C VAL A 150 5.07 8.61 -23.13
N LEU A 151 5.10 7.29 -22.92
CA LEU A 151 5.32 6.63 -21.63
C LEU A 151 6.72 6.03 -21.58
N ILE A 152 7.50 6.33 -20.56
CA ILE A 152 8.88 5.87 -20.39
C ILE A 152 8.95 4.95 -19.17
N LEU A 153 9.28 3.68 -19.40
CA LEU A 153 9.37 2.67 -18.34
C LEU A 153 10.84 2.27 -18.12
N ARG A 154 11.43 2.68 -16.99
CA ARG A 154 12.84 2.41 -16.65
C ARG A 154 12.99 0.97 -16.15
N LEU A 155 13.43 0.07 -17.03
CA LEU A 155 13.77 -1.29 -16.63
C LEU A 155 15.14 -1.34 -15.94
N ARG A 156 15.24 -2.18 -14.91
CA ARG A 156 16.51 -2.47 -14.23
C ARG A 156 16.69 -3.98 -14.01
N MET A 157 17.84 -4.51 -14.44
CA MET A 157 18.26 -5.91 -14.22
C MET A 157 17.09 -6.92 -14.31
N PRO A 158 16.46 -7.05 -15.49
CA PRO A 158 15.22 -7.80 -15.64
C PRO A 158 15.36 -9.28 -15.24
N VAL A 159 14.40 -9.74 -14.45
CA VAL A 159 14.27 -11.12 -13.96
C VAL A 159 13.00 -11.73 -14.54
N SER A 160 13.09 -12.96 -15.04
CA SER A 160 11.94 -13.76 -15.48
C SER A 160 11.98 -15.15 -14.85
N ASP A 161 10.91 -15.90 -15.04
CA ASP A 161 10.75 -17.32 -14.71
C ASP A 161 11.31 -18.28 -15.77
N ASP A 162 12.01 -17.76 -16.79
CA ASP A 162 12.76 -18.53 -17.78
C ASP A 162 14.28 -18.53 -17.49
N LEU A 163 15.05 -19.40 -18.15
CA LEU A 163 16.52 -19.39 -18.09
C LEU A 163 17.13 -18.68 -19.30
N HIS A 164 16.46 -17.64 -19.81
CA HIS A 164 16.95 -16.95 -20.99
C HIS A 164 18.31 -16.26 -20.72
N PRO A 165 19.27 -16.24 -21.66
CA PRO A 165 20.60 -15.65 -21.43
C PRO A 165 20.62 -14.16 -21.06
N ARG A 166 19.50 -13.45 -21.25
CA ARG A 166 19.33 -12.05 -20.83
C ARG A 166 18.73 -11.89 -19.43
N ASN A 167 18.22 -12.96 -18.84
CA ASN A 167 17.72 -12.97 -17.47
C ASN A 167 18.87 -12.69 -16.51
N PHE A 168 18.67 -11.74 -15.60
CA PHE A 168 19.66 -11.36 -14.60
C PHE A 168 20.18 -12.56 -13.81
N VAL A 169 19.27 -13.45 -13.35
CA VAL A 169 19.65 -14.65 -12.60
C VAL A 169 20.54 -15.56 -13.44
N THR A 170 20.16 -15.84 -14.70
CA THR A 170 20.95 -16.66 -15.61
C THR A 170 22.33 -16.06 -15.90
N LYS A 171 22.43 -14.72 -16.00
CA LYS A 171 23.71 -14.05 -16.23
C LYS A 171 24.66 -14.24 -15.05
N ILE A 172 24.22 -13.94 -13.84
CA ILE A 172 25.09 -13.97 -12.65
C ILE A 172 25.51 -15.39 -12.27
N LEU A 173 24.71 -16.40 -12.62
CA LEU A 173 25.07 -17.81 -12.47
C LEU A 173 26.24 -18.26 -13.36
N ASN A 174 26.51 -17.52 -14.44
CA ASN A 174 27.61 -17.81 -15.36
C ASN A 174 28.83 -16.91 -15.12
N TYR A 175 28.82 -16.07 -14.07
CA TYR A 175 29.96 -15.24 -13.71
C TYR A 175 30.80 -15.93 -12.65
N ASP A 176 32.11 -16.02 -12.88
CA ASP A 176 33.05 -16.57 -11.89
C ASP A 176 33.14 -15.67 -10.64
N HIS A 177 32.98 -14.36 -10.85
CA HIS A 177 33.06 -13.33 -9.83
C HIS A 177 31.90 -12.32 -9.95
N VAL A 178 31.32 -11.91 -8.82
CA VAL A 178 30.22 -10.92 -8.76
C VAL A 178 30.53 -9.78 -7.79
N VAL A 179 29.93 -8.60 -8.03
CA VAL A 179 30.04 -7.46 -7.10
C VAL A 179 28.80 -7.41 -6.23
N ASN A 180 28.99 -7.42 -4.92
CA ASN A 180 27.89 -7.52 -3.96
C ASN A 180 27.32 -6.15 -3.55
N ILE A 181 26.68 -5.47 -4.51
CA ILE A 181 25.98 -4.20 -4.26
C ILE A 181 24.48 -4.39 -4.52
N PRO A 182 23.59 -3.99 -3.58
CA PRO A 182 22.14 -4.05 -3.76
C PRO A 182 21.69 -3.18 -4.93
N ASN A 183 20.77 -3.71 -5.75
CA ASN A 183 20.20 -3.02 -6.88
C ASN A 183 18.68 -3.25 -6.96
N SER A 184 17.95 -2.29 -7.55
CA SER A 184 16.57 -2.54 -7.96
C SER A 184 16.51 -3.58 -9.09
N ASN A 185 15.41 -4.32 -9.16
CA ASN A 185 15.17 -5.33 -10.20
C ASN A 185 13.75 -5.23 -10.74
N THR A 186 13.57 -5.41 -12.05
CA THR A 186 12.28 -5.56 -12.70
C THR A 186 11.94 -7.04 -12.82
N ILE A 187 10.91 -7.49 -12.10
CA ILE A 187 10.32 -8.83 -12.32
C ILE A 187 9.36 -8.74 -13.51
N LEU A 188 9.78 -9.26 -14.67
CA LEU A 188 9.06 -9.11 -15.94
C LEU A 188 7.65 -9.72 -15.89
N ARG A 189 7.49 -10.84 -15.19
CA ARG A 189 6.21 -11.54 -15.07
C ARG A 189 5.15 -10.69 -14.35
N ASP A 190 5.57 -9.86 -13.42
CA ASP A 190 4.68 -9.00 -12.63
C ASP A 190 4.44 -7.67 -13.34
N LEU A 191 5.49 -7.08 -13.89
CA LEU A 191 5.46 -5.70 -14.38
C LEU A 191 5.04 -5.59 -15.86
N LEU A 192 5.40 -6.51 -16.76
CA LEU A 192 5.00 -6.37 -18.17
C LEU A 192 3.48 -6.33 -18.39
N PRO A 193 2.64 -7.11 -17.67
CA PRO A 193 1.19 -6.93 -17.72
C PRO A 193 0.73 -5.52 -17.35
N VAL A 194 1.38 -4.90 -16.36
CA VAL A 194 1.09 -3.51 -15.95
C VAL A 194 1.43 -2.52 -17.06
N SER A 195 2.55 -2.71 -17.78
CA SER A 195 2.92 -1.83 -18.90
C SER A 195 1.87 -1.81 -20.01
N ILE A 196 1.17 -2.93 -20.22
CA ILE A 196 0.07 -3.01 -21.19
C ILE A 196 -1.11 -2.19 -20.67
N SER A 197 -1.50 -2.36 -19.40
CA SER A 197 -2.59 -1.57 -18.80
C SER A 197 -2.33 -0.07 -18.84
N LEU A 198 -1.11 0.36 -18.49
CA LEU A 198 -0.71 1.77 -18.55
C LEU A 198 -0.83 2.32 -19.97
N ALA A 199 -0.35 1.56 -20.96
CA ALA A 199 -0.50 1.93 -22.36
C ALA A 199 -1.98 2.04 -22.77
N GLU A 200 -2.84 1.09 -22.36
CA GLU A 200 -4.28 1.11 -22.69
C GLU A 200 -5.05 2.26 -22.06
N HIS A 201 -4.61 2.73 -20.89
CA HIS A 201 -5.17 3.91 -20.24
C HIS A 201 -4.65 5.22 -20.83
N GLY A 202 -3.57 5.16 -21.62
CA GLY A 202 -2.92 6.34 -22.19
C GLY A 202 -2.06 7.09 -21.18
N ASP A 203 -1.57 6.40 -20.14
CA ASP A 203 -0.67 6.97 -19.14
C ASP A 203 0.64 7.41 -19.80
N THR A 204 1.19 8.56 -19.39
CA THR A 204 2.38 9.17 -20.00
C THR A 204 3.37 9.61 -18.92
N GLY A 205 4.57 10.02 -19.33
CA GLY A 205 5.64 10.43 -18.41
C GLY A 205 6.62 9.31 -18.08
N VAL A 206 7.42 9.50 -17.03
CA VAL A 206 8.51 8.61 -16.65
C VAL A 206 8.10 7.80 -15.43
N PHE A 207 8.41 6.50 -15.43
CA PHE A 207 8.18 5.61 -14.29
C PHE A 207 9.40 4.74 -14.02
N ASN A 208 9.78 4.63 -12.75
CA ASN A 208 10.74 3.64 -12.25
C ASN A 208 10.08 2.25 -12.29
N PHE A 209 10.37 1.49 -13.35
CA PHE A 209 9.67 0.26 -13.64
C PHE A 209 10.35 -0.94 -12.98
N THR A 210 10.46 -0.89 -11.66
CA THR A 210 11.13 -1.87 -10.81
C THR A 210 10.26 -2.33 -9.64
N ASN A 211 10.58 -3.48 -9.07
CA ASN A 211 9.91 -4.00 -7.88
C ASN A 211 10.46 -3.30 -6.62
N PRO A 212 9.65 -3.16 -5.55
CA PRO A 212 10.08 -2.47 -4.34
C PRO A 212 11.31 -3.10 -3.68
N GLY A 213 12.20 -2.24 -3.22
CA GLY A 213 13.43 -2.62 -2.52
C GLY A 213 14.58 -2.96 -3.46
N ALA A 214 15.72 -3.28 -2.85
CA ALA A 214 16.93 -3.66 -3.56
C ALA A 214 17.39 -5.03 -3.08
N ILE A 215 17.99 -5.80 -3.98
CA ILE A 215 18.60 -7.09 -3.66
C ILE A 215 20.00 -7.15 -4.25
N SER A 216 20.94 -7.71 -3.49
CA SER A 216 22.33 -7.86 -3.90
C SER A 216 22.55 -9.16 -4.68
N HIS A 217 23.66 -9.21 -5.42
CA HIS A 217 24.05 -10.41 -6.17
C HIS A 217 24.20 -11.63 -5.25
N ASN A 218 24.77 -11.46 -4.04
CA ASN A 218 24.94 -12.57 -3.11
C ASN A 218 23.60 -13.07 -2.55
N GLU A 219 22.65 -12.17 -2.29
CA GLU A 219 21.31 -12.58 -1.85
C GLU A 219 20.62 -13.40 -2.94
N VAL A 220 20.66 -12.97 -4.20
CA VAL A 220 20.09 -13.74 -5.32
C VAL A 220 20.77 -15.10 -5.50
N LEU A 221 22.10 -15.15 -5.48
CA LEU A 221 22.85 -16.41 -5.61
C LEU A 221 22.63 -17.34 -4.40
N THR A 222 22.46 -16.78 -3.20
CA THR A 222 22.10 -17.54 -1.99
C THR A 222 20.71 -18.16 -2.13
N LEU A 223 19.71 -17.39 -2.57
CA LEU A 223 18.38 -17.91 -2.85
C LEU A 223 18.42 -19.03 -3.89
N PHE A 224 19.16 -18.84 -4.98
CA PHE A 224 19.30 -19.88 -6.01
C PHE A 224 20.01 -21.13 -5.49
N ARG A 225 21.06 -20.98 -4.68
CA ARG A 225 21.77 -22.09 -4.04
C ARG A 225 20.84 -22.88 -3.13
N ASP A 226 20.13 -22.19 -2.25
CA ASP A 226 19.32 -22.81 -1.21
C ASP A 226 18.05 -23.48 -1.78
N ILE A 227 17.48 -22.93 -2.85
CA ILE A 227 16.23 -23.43 -3.46
C ILE A 227 16.50 -24.44 -4.58
N ILE A 228 17.52 -24.22 -5.41
CA ILE A 228 17.71 -24.95 -6.68
C ILE A 228 19.00 -25.76 -6.72
N ARG A 229 20.15 -25.17 -6.34
CA ARG A 229 21.47 -25.81 -6.51
C ARG A 229 22.35 -25.65 -5.27
N PRO A 230 22.21 -26.53 -4.25
CA PRO A 230 22.97 -26.43 -3.00
C PRO A 230 24.49 -26.48 -3.16
N SER A 231 24.99 -27.05 -4.26
CA SER A 231 26.42 -27.11 -4.60
C SER A 231 26.97 -25.85 -5.29
N LEU A 232 26.14 -24.83 -5.53
CA LEU A 232 26.57 -23.59 -6.18
C LEU A 232 27.56 -22.83 -5.29
N THR A 233 28.71 -22.47 -5.87
CA THR A 233 29.72 -21.61 -5.27
C THR A 233 30.00 -20.43 -6.20
N TRP A 234 30.42 -19.31 -5.62
CA TRP A 234 30.82 -18.11 -6.36
C TRP A 234 31.86 -17.32 -5.57
N SER A 235 32.56 -16.42 -6.26
CA SER A 235 33.52 -15.49 -5.65
C SER A 235 33.04 -14.04 -5.82
N ASN A 236 33.54 -13.14 -4.98
CA ASN A 236 33.21 -11.71 -5.08
C ASN A 236 34.38 -10.89 -5.64
N PHE A 237 34.06 -9.73 -6.21
CA PHE A 237 35.00 -8.65 -6.54
C PHE A 237 34.72 -7.40 -5.71
N SER A 238 35.78 -6.63 -5.45
CA SER A 238 35.66 -5.20 -5.14
C SER A 238 35.30 -4.40 -6.40
N ILE A 239 34.86 -3.14 -6.23
CA ILE A 239 34.55 -2.26 -7.38
C ILE A 239 35.82 -1.98 -8.20
N GLU A 240 36.95 -1.79 -7.52
CA GLU A 240 38.26 -1.56 -8.11
C GLU A 240 38.70 -2.78 -8.93
N GLU A 241 38.60 -3.99 -8.36
CA GLU A 241 38.91 -5.24 -9.05
C GLU A 241 38.03 -5.41 -10.30
N GLN A 242 36.73 -5.12 -10.18
CA GLN A 242 35.81 -5.18 -11.31
C GLN A 242 36.23 -4.22 -12.44
N SER A 243 36.66 -3.00 -12.11
CA SER A 243 37.05 -1.98 -13.09
C SER A 243 38.25 -2.38 -13.97
N HIS A 244 39.08 -3.32 -13.51
CA HIS A 244 40.19 -3.87 -14.30
C HIS A 244 39.74 -4.93 -15.32
N VAL A 245 38.53 -5.49 -15.15
CA VAL A 245 37.99 -6.57 -15.99
C VAL A 245 37.02 -6.05 -17.05
N ILE A 246 36.35 -4.92 -16.78
CA ILE A 246 35.31 -4.35 -17.67
C ILE A 246 35.74 -2.99 -18.23
N LYS A 247 35.37 -2.69 -19.48
CA LYS A 247 35.67 -1.38 -20.09
C LYS A 247 34.70 -0.29 -19.68
N ALA A 248 33.42 -0.65 -19.51
CA ALA A 248 32.34 0.27 -19.19
C ALA A 248 31.97 0.18 -17.71
N GLY A 249 31.83 1.32 -17.04
CA GLY A 249 31.37 1.37 -15.66
C GLY A 249 29.98 0.74 -15.48
N ARG A 250 29.69 0.24 -14.27
CA ARG A 250 28.38 -0.31 -13.92
C ARG A 250 27.64 0.65 -13.00
N SER A 251 26.43 1.01 -13.41
CA SER A 251 25.44 1.70 -12.57
C SER A 251 24.99 0.77 -11.45
N ASN A 252 25.03 1.27 -10.21
CA ASN A 252 24.52 0.58 -9.02
C ASN A 252 23.71 1.57 -8.17
N TYR A 253 22.43 1.29 -7.94
CA TYR A 253 21.51 2.18 -7.25
C TYR A 253 20.20 1.44 -6.89
N HIS A 254 19.35 2.07 -6.08
CA HIS A 254 17.96 1.64 -5.88
C HIS A 254 16.99 2.78 -6.17
N GLU A 255 15.81 2.44 -6.69
CA GLU A 255 14.72 3.35 -7.02
C GLU A 255 13.68 3.35 -5.91
N GLU A 256 13.19 4.55 -5.58
CA GLU A 256 11.92 4.69 -4.90
C GLU A 256 10.79 4.51 -5.91
N LYS A 257 9.75 3.82 -5.48
CA LYS A 257 8.56 3.56 -6.27
C LYS A 257 7.45 4.43 -5.71
N ASP A 258 6.82 5.25 -6.53
CA ASP A 258 5.44 5.61 -6.27
C ASP A 258 4.60 4.32 -6.35
N GLU A 259 3.69 4.11 -5.39
CA GLU A 259 2.85 2.91 -5.37
C GLU A 259 2.11 2.80 -6.71
N VAL A 260 2.65 2.03 -7.67
CA VAL A 260 1.86 1.52 -8.79
C VAL A 260 0.70 0.82 -8.13
N VAL A 261 -0.47 1.44 -8.25
CA VAL A 261 -1.73 1.01 -7.66
C VAL A 261 -1.93 -0.41 -8.15
N GLU A 262 -1.59 -1.37 -7.29
CA GLU A 262 -1.93 -2.76 -7.49
C GLU A 262 -3.45 -2.74 -7.69
N SER A 263 -3.94 -3.17 -8.87
CA SER A 263 -5.36 -3.07 -9.20
C SER A 263 -6.18 -3.59 -8.02
N LYS A 264 -6.82 -2.69 -7.26
CA LYS A 264 -7.42 -3.04 -5.98
C LYS A 264 -8.44 -4.13 -6.23
N ASP A 265 -8.21 -5.31 -5.68
CA ASP A 265 -9.13 -6.42 -5.83
C ASP A 265 -10.39 -6.09 -5.02
N LEU A 266 -11.35 -5.45 -5.70
CA LEU A 266 -12.57 -4.90 -5.12
C LEU A 266 -13.34 -5.98 -4.35
N LYS A 267 -13.20 -7.26 -4.75
CA LYS A 267 -13.80 -8.41 -4.06
C LYS A 267 -13.11 -8.70 -2.73
N LYS A 268 -11.77 -8.66 -2.68
CA LYS A 268 -11.01 -8.81 -1.43
C LYS A 268 -11.30 -7.67 -0.46
N ALA A 269 -11.30 -6.42 -0.93
CA ALA A 269 -11.63 -5.27 -0.09
C ALA A 269 -13.05 -5.38 0.49
N SER A 270 -14.04 -5.71 -0.35
CA SER A 270 -15.43 -5.91 0.08
C SER A 270 -15.58 -7.04 1.11
N PHE A 271 -14.87 -8.16 0.93
CA PHE A 271 -14.86 -9.27 1.87
C PHE A 271 -14.41 -8.82 3.27
N TRP A 272 -13.26 -8.14 3.35
CA TRP A 272 -12.72 -7.68 4.63
C TRP A 272 -13.58 -6.62 5.31
N ILE A 273 -14.25 -5.75 4.54
CA ILE A 273 -15.24 -4.80 5.05
C ILE A 273 -16.40 -5.53 5.73
N ILE A 274 -16.97 -6.54 5.09
CA ILE A 274 -18.07 -7.35 5.66
C ILE A 274 -17.62 -8.06 6.93
N VAL A 275 -16.47 -8.73 6.89
CA VAL A 275 -15.89 -9.41 8.06
C VAL A 275 -15.72 -8.42 9.22
N ASN A 276 -15.20 -7.23 8.96
CA ASN A 276 -14.99 -6.24 10.00
C ASN A 276 -16.32 -5.76 10.61
N ILE A 277 -17.33 -5.48 9.78
CA ILE A 277 -18.65 -5.04 10.25
C ILE A 277 -19.29 -6.12 11.13
N VAL A 278 -19.35 -7.36 10.65
CA VAL A 278 -19.94 -8.48 11.38
C VAL A 278 -19.20 -8.73 12.70
N ALA A 279 -17.88 -8.81 12.66
CA ALA A 279 -17.09 -9.06 13.87
C ALA A 279 -17.24 -7.93 14.90
N THR A 280 -17.30 -6.67 14.44
CA THR A 280 -17.50 -5.49 15.32
C THR A 280 -18.88 -5.49 15.96
N VAL A 281 -19.93 -5.85 15.22
CA VAL A 281 -21.29 -5.95 15.79
C VAL A 281 -21.35 -7.07 16.82
N LEU A 282 -20.82 -8.25 16.49
CA LEU A 282 -20.82 -9.40 17.40
C LEU A 282 -20.04 -9.11 18.68
N ILE A 283 -18.83 -8.53 18.59
CA ILE A 283 -18.00 -8.30 19.77
C ILE A 283 -18.65 -7.32 20.75
N VAL A 284 -19.42 -6.33 20.28
CA VAL A 284 -20.11 -5.38 21.15
C VAL A 284 -21.14 -6.10 22.02
N PHE A 285 -21.93 -7.00 21.43
CA PHE A 285 -22.91 -7.78 22.19
C PHE A 285 -22.27 -8.87 23.04
N THR A 286 -21.22 -9.54 22.55
CA THR A 286 -20.44 -10.51 23.33
C THR A 286 -19.80 -9.85 24.55
N ASN A 287 -19.12 -8.71 24.39
CA ASN A 287 -18.52 -7.99 25.51
C ASN A 287 -19.59 -7.50 26.49
N LYS A 288 -20.74 -7.02 26.00
CA LYS A 288 -21.86 -6.65 26.87
C LYS A 288 -22.34 -7.83 27.71
N ALA A 289 -22.49 -9.02 27.12
CA ALA A 289 -22.88 -10.22 27.85
C ALA A 289 -21.82 -10.69 28.86
N ILE A 290 -20.53 -10.50 28.57
CA ILE A 290 -19.43 -10.81 29.49
C ILE A 290 -19.40 -9.83 30.68
N PHE A 291 -19.57 -8.53 30.41
CA PHE A 291 -19.47 -7.46 31.42
C PHE A 291 -20.79 -7.21 32.18
N ASP A 292 -21.83 -7.97 31.91
CA ASP A 292 -23.06 -7.99 32.72
C ASP A 292 -22.84 -8.72 34.06
N ASP A 293 -21.82 -9.59 34.14
CA ASP A 293 -21.39 -10.24 35.38
C ASP A 293 -20.68 -9.24 36.29
N ASP A 294 -21.14 -9.13 37.55
CA ASP A 294 -20.60 -8.20 38.56
C ASP A 294 -19.10 -8.40 38.80
N ASN A 295 -18.58 -9.62 38.60
CA ASN A 295 -17.15 -9.88 38.73
C ASN A 295 -16.34 -9.37 37.53
N LEU A 296 -16.92 -9.36 36.32
CA LEU A 296 -16.19 -9.08 35.08
C LEU A 296 -16.43 -7.66 34.53
N LYS A 297 -17.36 -6.91 35.12
CA LYS A 297 -17.75 -5.57 34.66
C LYS A 297 -16.62 -4.54 34.64
N PHE A 298 -15.64 -4.68 35.55
CA PHE A 298 -14.55 -3.72 35.77
C PHE A 298 -13.18 -4.20 35.25
N ILE A 299 -13.13 -5.16 34.32
CA ILE A 299 -11.85 -5.68 33.74
C ILE A 299 -11.69 -5.39 32.24
N GLN A 300 -12.10 -4.20 31.82
CA GLN A 300 -12.19 -3.85 30.40
C GLN A 300 -10.81 -3.76 29.73
N LEU A 301 -9.79 -3.21 30.42
CA LEU A 301 -8.44 -3.11 29.87
C LEU A 301 -7.74 -4.48 29.84
N SER A 302 -8.01 -5.33 30.83
CA SER A 302 -7.52 -6.71 30.89
C SER A 302 -8.04 -7.52 29.71
N PHE A 303 -9.32 -7.34 29.35
CA PHE A 303 -9.88 -7.95 28.14
C PHE A 303 -9.23 -7.41 26.86
N ALA A 304 -8.97 -6.11 26.78
CA ALA A 304 -8.26 -5.53 25.64
C ALA A 304 -6.82 -6.09 25.51
N ALA A 305 -6.10 -6.26 26.62
CA ALA A 305 -4.77 -6.88 26.64
C ALA A 305 -4.84 -8.36 26.20
N PHE A 306 -5.86 -9.11 26.65
CA PHE A 306 -6.14 -10.46 26.18
C PHE A 306 -6.43 -10.52 24.66
N HIS A 307 -7.22 -9.59 24.13
CA HIS A 307 -7.53 -9.49 22.70
C HIS A 307 -6.29 -9.23 21.84
N PHE A 308 -5.37 -8.37 22.28
CA PHE A 308 -4.09 -8.19 21.57
C PHE A 308 -3.18 -9.39 21.68
N THR A 309 -3.13 -10.03 22.86
CA THR A 309 -2.31 -11.22 23.07
C THR A 309 -2.78 -12.37 22.18
N THR A 310 -4.09 -12.57 22.07
CA THR A 310 -4.68 -13.57 21.16
C THR A 310 -4.45 -13.21 19.69
N THR A 311 -4.60 -11.93 19.32
CA THR A 311 -4.27 -11.45 17.96
C THR A 311 -2.81 -11.75 17.61
N TRP A 312 -1.87 -11.41 18.50
CA TRP A 312 -0.45 -11.69 18.33
C TRP A 312 -0.17 -13.18 18.21
N LEU A 313 -0.73 -14.01 19.10
CA LEU A 313 -0.52 -15.45 19.11
C LEU A 313 -0.94 -16.08 17.77
N VAL A 314 -2.11 -15.72 17.25
CA VAL A 314 -2.59 -16.27 15.98
C VAL A 314 -1.71 -15.79 14.82
N LEU A 315 -1.39 -14.49 14.74
CA LEU A 315 -0.50 -13.97 13.71
C LEU A 315 0.87 -14.63 13.75
N TRP A 316 1.39 -14.88 14.95
CA TRP A 316 2.65 -15.57 15.16
C TRP A 316 2.58 -17.01 14.68
N VAL A 317 1.50 -17.76 15.00
CA VAL A 317 1.31 -19.15 14.54
C VAL A 317 1.23 -19.21 13.01
N ILE A 318 0.41 -18.37 12.37
CA ILE A 318 0.22 -18.42 10.90
C ILE A 318 1.44 -17.91 10.11
N SER A 319 2.34 -17.15 10.76
CA SER A 319 3.63 -16.74 10.18
C SER A 319 4.71 -17.83 10.21
N ARG A 320 4.49 -18.95 10.91
CA ARG A 320 5.46 -20.06 10.96
C ARG A 320 5.49 -20.81 9.65
N GLU A 321 6.65 -21.41 9.35
CA GLU A 321 6.95 -22.16 8.12
C GLU A 321 5.92 -23.25 7.79
N ARG A 322 5.21 -23.80 8.79
CA ARG A 322 4.15 -24.80 8.59
C ARG A 322 2.91 -24.25 7.87
N PHE A 323 2.60 -22.97 8.03
CA PHE A 323 1.43 -22.31 7.42
C PHE A 323 1.83 -21.31 6.32
N ALA A 324 2.97 -20.63 6.50
CA ALA A 324 3.60 -19.72 5.54
C ALA A 324 2.64 -18.69 4.89
N PHE A 325 1.64 -18.20 5.65
CA PHE A 325 0.63 -17.28 5.11
C PHE A 325 1.24 -15.89 4.81
N PHE A 326 2.24 -15.48 5.58
CA PHE A 326 3.10 -14.33 5.29
C PHE A 326 4.48 -14.51 5.95
N THR A 327 5.51 -13.87 5.41
CA THR A 327 6.87 -13.88 6.00
C THR A 327 6.96 -12.80 7.09
N PRO A 328 7.32 -13.13 8.33
CA PRO A 328 7.44 -12.13 9.39
C PRO A 328 8.67 -11.24 9.15
N LYS A 329 8.49 -9.91 9.24
CA LYS A 329 9.58 -8.92 9.23
C LYS A 329 9.68 -8.30 10.61
N ASN A 330 10.83 -8.45 11.25
CA ASN A 330 11.09 -7.88 12.57
C ASN A 330 11.41 -6.39 12.45
N VAL A 331 10.76 -5.57 13.27
CA VAL A 331 11.05 -4.14 13.35
C VAL A 331 11.53 -3.80 14.76
N SER A 332 12.43 -2.83 14.87
CA SER A 332 12.95 -2.42 16.17
C SER A 332 11.84 -1.87 17.09
N LEU A 333 11.95 -2.17 18.39
CA LEU A 333 10.96 -1.75 19.39
C LEU A 333 10.81 -0.22 19.46
N THR A 334 11.91 0.51 19.32
CA THR A 334 11.93 1.98 19.36
C THR A 334 11.15 2.59 18.20
N GLN A 335 11.20 1.96 17.02
CA GLN A 335 10.39 2.37 15.87
C GLN A 335 8.92 2.05 16.08
N MET A 336 8.56 0.94 16.73
CA MET A 336 7.15 0.53 16.95
C MET A 336 6.47 1.21 18.15
N LEU A 337 7.25 1.77 19.07
CA LEU A 337 6.74 2.33 20.32
C LEU A 337 5.74 3.48 20.12
N PRO A 338 5.97 4.48 19.25
CA PRO A 338 5.03 5.59 19.08
C PRO A 338 3.63 5.11 18.62
N LEU A 339 3.60 4.20 17.65
CA LEU A 339 2.35 3.64 17.13
C LEU A 339 1.62 2.82 18.21
N SER A 340 2.35 2.03 19.00
CA SER A 340 1.77 1.22 20.07
C SER A 340 1.26 2.07 21.24
N VAL A 341 1.94 3.16 21.58
CA VAL A 341 1.45 4.13 22.59
C VAL A 341 0.14 4.76 22.12
N VAL A 342 0.07 5.22 20.87
CA VAL A 342 -1.16 5.80 20.32
C VAL A 342 -2.29 4.77 20.27
N MET A 343 -2.00 3.50 19.92
CA MET A 343 -3.01 2.43 19.99
C MET A 343 -3.54 2.22 21.41
N THR A 344 -2.65 2.18 22.41
CA THR A 344 -3.03 1.99 23.81
C THR A 344 -3.92 3.14 24.29
N LEU A 345 -3.58 4.39 23.99
CA LEU A 345 -4.40 5.57 24.33
C LEU A 345 -5.74 5.57 23.58
N ASN A 346 -5.74 5.14 22.30
CA ASN A 346 -6.95 4.91 21.51
C ASN A 346 -7.89 3.85 22.11
N ILE A 347 -7.44 3.02 23.04
CA ILE A 347 -8.29 2.03 23.72
C ILE A 347 -8.73 2.55 25.09
N ILE A 348 -7.81 3.14 25.85
CA ILE A 348 -8.08 3.62 27.20
C ILE A 348 -9.15 4.72 27.18
N PHE A 349 -8.98 5.76 26.36
CA PHE A 349 -9.88 6.92 26.40
C PHE A 349 -11.31 6.61 25.94
N PRO A 350 -11.54 5.86 24.85
CA PRO A 350 -12.89 5.44 24.48
C PRO A 350 -13.56 4.54 25.54
N ASN A 351 -12.83 3.64 26.19
CA ASN A 351 -13.39 2.81 27.26
C ASN A 351 -13.76 3.65 28.51
N LEU A 352 -12.89 4.58 28.91
CA LEU A 352 -13.20 5.55 29.96
C LEU A 352 -14.42 6.40 29.60
N SER A 353 -14.52 6.87 28.35
CA SER A 353 -15.70 7.62 27.88
C SER A 353 -16.99 6.81 28.03
N LEU A 354 -16.99 5.52 27.68
CA LEU A 354 -18.15 4.63 27.83
C LEU A 354 -18.57 4.46 29.31
N ALA A 355 -17.61 4.43 30.23
CA ALA A 355 -17.91 4.37 31.67
C ALA A 355 -18.70 5.59 32.13
N PHE A 356 -18.37 6.79 31.63
CA PHE A 356 -18.93 8.08 32.06
C PHE A 356 -19.98 8.68 31.12
N SER A 357 -20.34 7.99 30.02
CA SER A 357 -21.28 8.47 29.00
C SER A 357 -22.34 7.44 28.64
N THR A 358 -23.36 7.86 27.89
CA THR A 358 -24.33 6.94 27.29
C THR A 358 -23.71 6.19 26.11
N ILE A 359 -24.25 5.01 25.80
CA ILE A 359 -23.85 4.25 24.61
C ILE A 359 -24.14 5.07 23.35
N THR A 360 -25.26 5.82 23.32
CA THR A 360 -25.65 6.65 22.19
C THR A 360 -24.62 7.74 21.93
N PHE A 361 -24.27 8.55 22.94
CA PHE A 361 -23.23 9.57 22.79
C PHE A 361 -21.88 8.96 22.41
N TYR A 362 -21.46 7.87 23.06
CA TYR A 362 -20.21 7.18 22.74
C TYR A 362 -20.12 6.77 21.26
N GLN A 363 -21.19 6.19 20.72
CA GLN A 363 -21.25 5.79 19.31
C GLN A 363 -21.28 7.00 18.37
N VAL A 364 -22.07 8.03 18.70
CA VAL A 364 -22.12 9.25 17.87
C VAL A 364 -20.80 10.02 17.88
N ALA A 365 -20.10 10.10 19.01
CA ALA A 365 -18.81 10.78 19.11
C ALA A 365 -17.76 10.20 18.13
N ARG A 366 -17.83 8.90 17.82
CA ARG A 366 -16.95 8.27 16.81
C ARG A 366 -17.12 8.82 15.40
N VAL A 367 -18.25 9.47 15.09
CA VAL A 367 -18.44 10.17 13.81
C VAL A 367 -17.39 11.27 13.61
N LEU A 368 -16.92 11.90 14.70
CA LEU A 368 -15.88 12.93 14.65
C LEU A 368 -14.48 12.41 14.26
N VAL A 369 -14.29 11.09 14.19
CA VAL A 369 -13.02 10.52 13.73
C VAL A 369 -12.72 10.92 12.29
N THR A 370 -13.70 10.93 11.38
CA THR A 370 -13.45 11.32 9.97
C THR A 370 -12.98 12.75 9.79
N PRO A 371 -13.65 13.79 10.34
CA PRO A 371 -13.15 15.15 10.20
C PRO A 371 -11.77 15.31 10.87
N CYS A 372 -11.52 14.63 11.98
CA CYS A 372 -10.22 14.67 12.63
C CYS A 372 -9.12 13.98 11.80
N VAL A 373 -9.41 12.82 11.18
CA VAL A 373 -8.51 12.14 10.22
C VAL A 373 -8.23 13.06 9.03
N ALA A 374 -9.24 13.68 8.43
CA ALA A 374 -9.06 14.60 7.30
C ALA A 374 -8.15 15.79 7.65
N ILE A 375 -8.33 16.38 8.84
CA ILE A 375 -7.46 17.45 9.34
C ILE A 375 -6.03 16.95 9.57
N LEU A 376 -5.86 15.76 10.17
CA LEU A 376 -4.54 15.18 10.43
C LEU A 376 -3.81 14.80 9.13
N ASP A 377 -4.49 14.21 8.16
CA ASP A 377 -3.94 13.89 6.84
C ASP A 377 -3.49 15.15 6.10
N TYR A 378 -4.28 16.21 6.15
CA TYR A 378 -3.90 17.50 5.56
C TYR A 378 -2.71 18.15 6.29
N THR A 379 -2.70 18.16 7.62
CA THR A 379 -1.67 18.85 8.40
C THR A 379 -0.33 18.11 8.43
N LEU A 380 -0.35 16.78 8.50
CA LEU A 380 0.86 15.95 8.59
C LEU A 380 1.41 15.56 7.21
N TYR A 381 0.53 15.28 6.24
CA TYR A 381 0.90 14.68 4.95
C TYR A 381 0.46 15.51 3.73
N ARG A 382 -0.17 16.68 3.93
CA ARG A 382 -0.63 17.59 2.86
C ARG A 382 -1.65 16.98 1.88
N VAL A 383 -2.34 15.92 2.28
CA VAL A 383 -3.42 15.31 1.51
C VAL A 383 -4.65 16.22 1.55
N THR A 384 -5.17 16.61 0.38
CA THR A 384 -6.32 17.51 0.29
C THR A 384 -7.63 16.75 0.11
N VAL A 385 -8.72 17.33 0.61
CA VAL A 385 -10.08 16.79 0.52
C VAL A 385 -10.92 17.73 -0.33
N SER A 386 -11.83 17.19 -1.15
CA SER A 386 -12.68 18.01 -2.02
C SER A 386 -13.58 18.98 -1.24
N GLY A 387 -13.97 20.09 -1.86
CA GLY A 387 -14.81 21.10 -1.22
C GLY A 387 -16.20 20.56 -0.81
N MET A 388 -16.78 19.65 -1.60
CA MET A 388 -18.04 18.97 -1.25
C MET A 388 -17.87 18.07 -0.03
N ALA A 389 -16.82 17.24 -0.01
CA ALA A 389 -16.48 16.39 1.11
C ALA A 389 -16.21 17.19 2.39
N SER A 390 -15.64 18.38 2.29
CA SER A 390 -15.46 19.27 3.44
C SER A 390 -16.80 19.76 4.02
N SER A 391 -17.77 20.07 3.16
CA SER A 391 -19.11 20.52 3.61
C SER A 391 -19.89 19.43 4.36
N THR A 392 -19.74 18.17 3.96
CA THR A 392 -20.41 17.04 4.62
C THR A 392 -19.82 16.75 6.00
N LEU A 393 -18.52 16.94 6.19
CA LEU A 393 -17.87 16.85 7.49
C LEU A 393 -18.39 17.91 8.47
N VAL A 394 -18.64 19.13 8.01
CA VAL A 394 -19.25 20.19 8.85
C VAL A 394 -20.64 19.77 9.32
N VAL A 395 -21.48 19.22 8.43
CA VAL A 395 -22.81 18.71 8.80
C VAL A 395 -22.71 17.56 9.80
N ALA A 396 -21.75 16.65 9.63
CA ALA A 396 -21.51 15.57 10.57
C ALA A 396 -21.14 16.10 11.98
N CYS A 397 -20.25 17.09 12.06
CA CYS A 397 -19.89 17.75 13.31
C CYS A 397 -21.09 18.42 14.01
N LEU A 398 -21.97 19.07 13.25
CA LEU A 398 -23.20 19.67 13.79
C LEU A 398 -24.16 18.62 14.37
N GLY A 399 -24.32 17.48 13.68
CA GLY A 399 -25.12 16.37 14.17
C GLY A 399 -24.59 15.81 15.50
N VAL A 400 -23.28 15.61 15.61
CA VAL A 400 -22.64 15.17 16.86
C VAL A 400 -22.82 16.20 17.97
N ALA A 401 -22.63 17.50 17.68
CA ALA A 401 -22.83 18.57 18.65
C ALA A 401 -24.27 18.60 19.18
N MET A 402 -25.25 18.41 18.31
CA MET A 402 -26.66 18.33 18.68
C MET A 402 -26.94 17.15 19.62
N VAL A 403 -26.45 15.95 19.30
CA VAL A 403 -26.59 14.77 20.18
C VAL A 403 -25.91 15.00 21.51
N SER A 404 -24.71 15.57 21.51
CA SER A 404 -23.96 15.91 22.73
C SER A 404 -24.75 16.85 23.64
N TYR A 405 -25.43 17.84 23.08
CA TYR A 405 -26.22 18.81 23.83
C TYR A 405 -27.47 18.18 24.46
N TYR A 406 -28.24 17.38 23.70
CA TYR A 406 -29.46 16.79 24.22
C TYR A 406 -29.22 15.61 25.17
N ASP A 407 -28.14 14.85 24.97
CA ASP A 407 -27.79 13.68 25.80
C ASP A 407 -27.09 14.06 27.13
N SER A 408 -26.57 15.28 27.22
CA SER A 408 -25.99 15.84 28.46
C SER A 408 -26.99 16.62 29.32
N ARG A 409 -28.23 16.81 28.85
CA ARG A 409 -29.28 17.45 29.65
C ARG A 409 -29.70 16.54 30.80
N PRO A 410 -29.90 17.08 32.02
CA PRO A 410 -30.47 16.31 33.12
C PRO A 410 -31.87 15.83 32.72
N SER A 411 -32.13 14.52 32.83
CA SER A 411 -33.46 13.94 32.69
C SER A 411 -34.14 13.88 34.06
N ASP A 412 -35.46 14.06 34.12
CA ASP A 412 -36.25 13.95 35.35
C ASP A 412 -36.35 12.49 35.86
N ASP A 413 -35.97 11.51 35.03
CA ASP A 413 -35.89 10.08 35.39
C ASP A 413 -34.47 9.68 35.85
N ALA A 414 -34.31 9.39 37.14
CA ALA A 414 -33.04 8.96 37.75
C ALA A 414 -32.47 7.62 37.21
N ASN A 415 -33.28 6.85 36.47
CA ASN A 415 -32.88 5.56 35.88
C ASN A 415 -32.26 5.71 34.47
N VAL A 416 -32.26 6.91 33.89
CA VAL A 416 -31.65 7.16 32.58
C VAL A 416 -30.22 7.66 32.79
N LYS A 417 -29.23 6.81 32.49
CA LYS A 417 -27.82 7.24 32.42
C LYS A 417 -27.73 8.40 31.43
N THR A 418 -27.24 9.56 31.88
CA THR A 418 -26.93 10.73 31.06
C THR A 418 -25.43 10.87 30.89
N THR A 419 -25.00 11.62 29.88
CA THR A 419 -23.56 11.81 29.62
C THR A 419 -22.98 12.90 30.54
N SER A 420 -21.95 12.54 31.30
CA SER A 420 -21.22 13.49 32.16
C SER A 420 -20.23 14.34 31.38
N GLN A 421 -19.86 15.51 31.91
CA GLN A 421 -18.87 16.40 31.28
C GLN A 421 -17.50 15.75 31.11
N ILE A 422 -17.07 14.94 32.08
CA ILE A 422 -15.81 14.18 32.03
C ILE A 422 -15.86 13.12 30.91
N GLY A 423 -17.02 12.46 30.73
CA GLY A 423 -17.24 11.51 29.64
C GLY A 423 -17.09 12.13 28.25
N ILE A 424 -17.52 13.39 28.08
CA ILE A 424 -17.33 14.17 26.84
C ILE A 424 -15.85 14.44 26.59
N VAL A 425 -15.10 14.87 27.61
CA VAL A 425 -13.66 15.12 27.49
C VAL A 425 -12.91 13.85 27.08
N PHE A 426 -13.19 12.72 27.74
CA PHE A 426 -12.60 11.44 27.36
C PHE A 426 -13.00 11.01 25.94
N ALA A 427 -14.23 11.29 25.50
CA ALA A 427 -14.66 11.00 24.12
C ALA A 427 -13.84 11.79 23.09
N LEU A 428 -13.67 13.10 23.30
CA LEU A 428 -12.93 13.97 22.37
C LEU A 428 -11.45 13.61 22.31
N VAL A 429 -10.83 13.33 23.47
CA VAL A 429 -9.44 12.83 23.52
C VAL A 429 -9.33 11.46 22.84
N GLY A 430 -10.30 10.58 23.06
CA GLY A 430 -10.41 9.29 22.39
C GLY A 430 -10.48 9.44 20.87
N VAL A 431 -11.36 10.32 20.37
CA VAL A 431 -11.49 10.65 18.93
C VAL A 431 -10.16 11.10 18.34
N PHE A 432 -9.41 11.97 19.04
CA PHE A 432 -8.10 12.41 18.57
C PHE A 432 -7.12 11.24 18.41
N PHE A 433 -6.98 10.39 19.43
CA PHE A 433 -6.09 9.23 19.36
C PHE A 433 -6.55 8.17 18.35
N SER A 434 -7.86 7.95 18.20
CA SER A 434 -8.42 7.10 17.14
C SER A 434 -8.07 7.59 15.74
N SER A 435 -8.11 8.92 15.55
CA SER A 435 -7.82 9.55 14.27
C SER A 435 -6.33 9.49 13.96
N LEU A 436 -5.50 9.85 14.94
CA LEU A 436 -4.05 9.76 14.83
C LEU A 436 -3.59 8.32 14.56
N TYR A 437 -4.19 7.34 15.23
CA TYR A 437 -3.90 5.94 15.02
C TYR A 437 -4.23 5.50 13.59
N THR A 438 -5.42 5.86 13.10
CA THR A 438 -5.88 5.54 11.73
C THR A 438 -4.91 6.07 10.68
N VAL A 439 -4.49 7.33 10.81
CA VAL A 439 -3.51 7.97 9.92
C VAL A 439 -2.14 7.30 10.02
N TRP A 440 -1.66 7.05 11.24
CA TRP A 440 -0.33 6.46 11.45
C TRP A 440 -0.22 5.01 11.04
N ILE A 441 -1.29 4.21 11.03
CA ILE A 441 -1.25 2.87 10.43
C ILE A 441 -0.79 2.96 8.97
N ALA A 442 -1.43 3.83 8.17
CA ALA A 442 -1.06 3.98 6.76
C ALA A 442 0.38 4.51 6.61
N ALA A 443 0.74 5.54 7.38
CA ALA A 443 2.08 6.12 7.31
C ALA A 443 3.20 5.16 7.73
N PHE A 444 3.00 4.36 8.79
CA PHE A 444 4.00 3.40 9.28
C PHE A 444 4.15 2.20 8.35
N ARG A 445 3.08 1.75 7.69
CA ARG A 445 3.17 0.73 6.64
C ARG A 445 4.08 1.19 5.51
N LYS A 446 3.86 2.41 5.00
CA LYS A 446 4.66 3.01 3.94
C LYS A 446 6.11 3.21 4.40
N LYS A 447 6.31 3.85 5.56
CA LYS A 447 7.64 4.15 6.13
C LYS A 447 8.51 2.93 6.40
N LEU A 448 7.92 1.81 6.86
CA LEU A 448 8.67 0.60 7.20
C LEU A 448 8.70 -0.42 6.06
N SER A 449 7.96 -0.16 4.97
CA SER A 449 7.76 -1.06 3.84
C SER A 449 7.38 -2.47 4.34
N ILE A 450 6.28 -2.54 5.10
CA ILE A 450 5.75 -3.78 5.68
C ILE A 450 4.25 -3.91 5.44
N SER A 451 3.78 -5.15 5.37
CA SER A 451 2.37 -5.46 5.20
C SER A 451 1.54 -5.15 6.46
N SER A 452 0.21 -5.07 6.30
CA SER A 452 -0.74 -4.88 7.39
C SER A 452 -0.60 -5.93 8.50
N MET A 453 -0.42 -7.19 8.11
CA MET A 453 -0.27 -8.31 9.06
C MET A 453 1.09 -8.25 9.77
N GLN A 454 2.16 -7.86 9.07
CA GLN A 454 3.48 -7.69 9.66
C GLN A 454 3.51 -6.53 10.66
N LEU A 455 2.87 -5.39 10.33
CA LEU A 455 2.77 -4.25 11.25
C LEU A 455 2.02 -4.65 12.52
N LEU A 456 0.87 -5.32 12.38
CA LEU A 456 0.06 -5.77 13.51
C LEU A 456 0.80 -6.82 14.37
N LEU A 457 1.54 -7.76 13.74
CA LEU A 457 2.35 -8.76 14.45
C LEU A 457 3.40 -8.11 15.37
N ASN A 458 4.02 -7.02 14.93
CA ASN A 458 5.01 -6.29 15.73
C ASN A 458 4.35 -5.38 16.79
N GLN A 459 3.22 -4.76 16.48
CA GLN A 459 2.53 -3.80 17.35
C GLN A 459 1.72 -4.45 18.48
N ALA A 460 1.03 -5.56 18.19
CA ALA A 460 0.11 -6.23 19.13
C ALA A 460 0.76 -6.61 20.48
N PRO A 461 1.94 -7.25 20.55
CA PRO A 461 2.54 -7.61 21.84
C PRO A 461 2.99 -6.39 22.64
N LEU A 462 3.45 -5.33 21.95
CA LEU A 462 3.84 -4.08 22.60
C LEU A 462 2.62 -3.33 23.16
N SER A 463 1.50 -3.32 22.40
CA SER A 463 0.24 -2.72 22.85
C SER A 463 -0.32 -3.47 24.06
N ALA A 464 -0.29 -4.81 24.05
CA ALA A 464 -0.68 -5.63 25.20
C ALA A 464 0.17 -5.32 26.44
N PHE A 465 1.50 -5.23 26.28
CA PHE A 465 2.41 -4.90 27.36
C PHE A 465 2.16 -3.50 27.94
N LEU A 466 1.94 -2.50 27.09
CA LEU A 466 1.61 -1.14 27.53
C LEU A 466 0.27 -1.09 28.26
N LEU A 467 -0.73 -1.88 27.85
CA LEU A 467 -1.99 -1.99 28.58
C LEU A 467 -1.80 -2.61 29.97
N LEU A 468 -0.92 -3.62 30.11
CA LEU A 468 -0.61 -4.23 31.42
C LEU A 468 -0.11 -3.20 32.45
N TYR A 469 0.60 -2.16 31.98
CA TYR A 469 0.95 -1.04 32.85
C TYR A 469 -0.33 -0.40 33.40
N PHE A 470 -1.29 0.00 32.56
CA PHE A 470 -2.47 0.75 32.99
C PHE A 470 -3.52 -0.03 33.79
N ILE A 471 -3.57 -1.36 33.64
CA ILE A 471 -4.59 -2.21 34.27
C ILE A 471 -4.78 -1.94 35.77
N PRO A 472 -3.74 -1.89 36.64
CA PRO A 472 -3.93 -1.74 38.09
C PRO A 472 -4.55 -0.41 38.53
N TRP A 473 -4.60 0.61 37.65
CA TRP A 473 -5.22 1.90 37.97
C TRP A 473 -6.62 2.07 37.40
N VAL A 474 -7.03 1.21 36.46
CA VAL A 474 -8.30 1.35 35.74
C VAL A 474 -9.23 0.16 35.99
N ASP A 475 -8.68 -1.05 36.03
CA ASP A 475 -9.47 -2.27 36.25
C ASP A 475 -9.49 -2.68 37.73
N GLU A 476 -10.60 -3.28 38.16
CA GLU A 476 -10.71 -3.94 39.46
C GLU A 476 -10.59 -5.46 39.29
N PHE A 477 -9.61 -6.08 39.96
CA PHE A 477 -9.34 -7.51 39.78
C PHE A 477 -10.45 -8.40 40.36
N PRO A 478 -10.96 -9.39 39.60
CA PRO A 478 -12.10 -10.20 39.99
C PRO A 478 -11.70 -11.30 40.98
N VAL A 479 -12.65 -11.72 41.81
CA VAL A 479 -12.54 -12.96 42.58
C VAL A 479 -13.03 -14.11 41.68
N ILE A 480 -12.09 -14.85 41.09
CA ILE A 480 -12.31 -15.83 40.00
C ILE A 480 -13.27 -16.99 40.35
N LYS A 481 -13.67 -17.17 41.61
CA LYS A 481 -14.35 -18.39 42.08
C LYS A 481 -15.81 -18.55 41.63
N ASP A 482 -16.46 -17.50 41.12
CA ASP A 482 -17.92 -17.50 40.88
C ASP A 482 -18.34 -17.27 39.41
N VAL A 483 -17.42 -17.42 38.43
CA VAL A 483 -17.73 -17.16 37.01
C VAL A 483 -18.45 -18.35 36.36
N SER A 484 -19.66 -18.11 35.82
CA SER A 484 -20.50 -19.11 35.12
C SER A 484 -19.82 -19.75 33.90
N ILE A 485 -20.17 -21.02 33.60
CA ILE A 485 -19.69 -21.79 32.43
C ILE A 485 -19.99 -21.07 31.09
N SER A 486 -21.10 -20.34 31.00
CA SER A 486 -21.43 -19.55 29.80
C SER A 486 -20.37 -18.49 29.50
N HIS A 487 -19.82 -17.83 30.53
CA HIS A 487 -18.77 -16.83 30.36
C HIS A 487 -17.46 -17.48 29.86
N TRP A 488 -17.12 -18.69 30.30
CA TRP A 488 -15.93 -19.41 29.83
C TRP A 488 -15.91 -19.71 28.33
N ILE A 489 -17.07 -19.76 27.67
CA ILE A 489 -17.18 -19.90 26.21
C ILE A 489 -17.11 -18.53 25.52
N LEU A 490 -17.75 -17.50 26.10
CA LEU A 490 -17.79 -16.16 25.53
C LEU A 490 -16.42 -15.47 25.51
N ILE A 491 -15.57 -15.74 26.50
CA ILE A 491 -14.21 -15.17 26.60
C ILE A 491 -13.33 -15.53 25.40
N PRO A 492 -13.04 -16.80 25.09
CA PRO A 492 -12.23 -17.14 23.93
C PRO A 492 -12.90 -16.73 22.61
N PHE A 493 -14.24 -16.77 22.54
CA PHE A 493 -14.98 -16.29 21.37
C PHE A 493 -14.74 -14.79 21.14
N SER A 494 -14.72 -13.96 22.19
CA SER A 494 -14.38 -12.54 22.09
C SER A 494 -12.97 -12.31 21.55
N GLY A 495 -12.00 -13.17 21.89
CA GLY A 495 -10.63 -13.12 21.36
C GLY A 495 -10.56 -13.37 19.85
N ILE A 496 -11.34 -14.34 19.36
CA ILE A 496 -11.46 -14.62 17.90
C ILE A 496 -12.04 -13.41 17.17
N LEU A 497 -13.13 -12.83 17.70
CA LEU A 497 -13.74 -11.65 17.10
C LEU A 497 -12.79 -10.46 17.10
N ALA A 498 -12.07 -10.22 18.20
CA ALA A 498 -11.13 -9.11 18.30
C ALA A 498 -9.96 -9.24 17.31
N MET A 499 -9.44 -10.45 17.14
CA MET A 499 -8.44 -10.75 16.12
C MET A 499 -8.96 -10.44 14.72
N LEU A 500 -10.17 -10.89 14.38
CA LEU A 500 -10.78 -10.60 13.08
C LEU A 500 -10.93 -9.10 12.84
N ILE A 501 -11.34 -8.34 13.86
CA ILE A 501 -11.45 -6.88 13.80
C ILE A 501 -10.08 -6.24 13.54
N ASN A 502 -9.06 -6.60 14.31
CA ASN A 502 -7.72 -6.02 14.18
C ASN A 502 -7.10 -6.29 12.80
N ILE A 503 -7.18 -7.54 12.32
CA ILE A 503 -6.66 -7.92 10.99
C ILE A 503 -7.39 -7.17 9.88
N SER A 504 -8.72 -7.22 9.91
CA SER A 504 -9.53 -6.61 8.86
C SER A 504 -9.43 -5.07 8.87
N GLN A 505 -9.29 -4.43 10.03
CA GLN A 505 -9.11 -2.97 10.12
C GLN A 505 -7.83 -2.52 9.42
N PHE A 506 -6.70 -3.17 9.69
CA PHE A 506 -5.43 -2.82 9.04
C PHE A 506 -5.45 -3.10 7.54
N PHE A 507 -6.18 -4.14 7.11
CA PHE A 507 -6.38 -4.42 5.69
C PHE A 507 -7.23 -3.34 5.01
N ILE A 508 -8.35 -2.95 5.62
CA ILE A 508 -9.22 -1.90 5.08
C ILE A 508 -8.46 -0.56 4.98
N ILE A 509 -7.72 -0.16 6.02
CA ILE A 509 -6.92 1.08 5.99
C ILE A 509 -5.84 1.01 4.90
N ALA A 510 -5.23 -0.15 4.70
CA ALA A 510 -4.23 -0.35 3.66
C ALA A 510 -4.79 -0.18 2.25
N GLU A 511 -5.93 -0.79 1.96
CA GLU A 511 -6.51 -0.82 0.61
C GLU A 511 -7.30 0.46 0.29
N THR A 512 -8.00 1.02 1.27
CA THR A 512 -8.91 2.16 1.08
C THR A 512 -8.31 3.49 1.53
N GLY A 513 -7.23 3.48 2.30
CA GLY A 513 -6.65 4.67 2.90
C GLY A 513 -7.34 5.12 4.20
N PRO A 514 -6.73 6.04 4.96
CA PRO A 514 -7.21 6.46 6.28
C PRO A 514 -8.63 7.01 6.26
N ILE A 515 -8.92 7.99 5.40
CA ILE A 515 -10.24 8.66 5.38
C ILE A 515 -11.35 7.70 4.95
N ALA A 516 -11.18 6.95 3.86
CA ALA A 516 -12.21 6.02 3.39
C ALA A 516 -12.47 4.89 4.40
N SER A 517 -11.47 4.43 5.13
CA SER A 517 -11.64 3.43 6.19
C SER A 517 -12.59 3.89 7.31
N THR A 518 -12.67 5.19 7.57
CA THR A 518 -13.57 5.75 8.58
C THR A 518 -15.05 5.64 8.18
N VAL A 519 -15.36 5.62 6.87
CA VAL A 519 -16.73 5.40 6.37
C VAL A 519 -17.24 4.01 6.75
N VAL A 520 -16.37 3.00 6.65
CA VAL A 520 -16.66 1.65 7.13
C VAL A 520 -16.90 1.67 8.64
N GLY A 521 -16.12 2.46 9.38
CA GLY A 521 -16.35 2.76 10.79
C GLY A 521 -17.76 3.26 11.09
N HIS A 522 -18.25 4.25 10.33
CA HIS A 522 -19.61 4.80 10.52
C HIS A 522 -20.69 3.77 10.26
N THR A 523 -20.51 2.93 9.23
CA THR A 523 -21.45 1.86 8.93
C THR A 523 -21.59 0.89 10.11
N LYS A 524 -20.49 0.58 10.81
CA LYS A 524 -20.51 -0.22 12.05
C LYS A 524 -21.31 0.50 13.15
N THR A 525 -21.02 1.79 13.37
CA THR A 525 -21.68 2.62 14.38
C THR A 525 -23.19 2.64 14.18
N CYS A 526 -23.66 2.88 12.95
CA CYS A 526 -25.09 2.84 12.62
C CYS A 526 -25.73 1.51 12.97
N THR A 527 -25.07 0.42 12.57
CA THR A 527 -25.59 -0.94 12.77
C THR A 527 -25.70 -1.26 14.26
N ILE A 528 -24.70 -0.89 15.07
CA ILE A 528 -24.72 -1.08 16.52
C ILE A 528 -25.85 -0.27 17.17
N VAL A 529 -26.01 1.00 16.81
CA VAL A 529 -27.05 1.86 17.40
C VAL A 529 -28.45 1.33 17.07
N VAL A 530 -28.71 0.97 15.81
CA VAL A 530 -30.00 0.42 15.37
C VAL A 530 -30.34 -0.87 16.11
N LEU A 531 -29.41 -1.82 16.19
CA LEU A 531 -29.61 -3.08 16.90
C LEU A 531 -29.78 -2.85 18.41
N SER A 532 -29.02 -1.93 19.00
CA SER A 532 -29.13 -1.60 20.43
C SER A 532 -30.51 -1.02 20.75
N TRP A 533 -31.08 -0.17 19.89
CA TRP A 533 -32.43 0.38 20.08
C TRP A 533 -33.50 -0.70 19.95
N ALA A 534 -33.38 -1.57 18.94
CA ALA A 534 -34.30 -2.68 18.73
C ALA A 534 -34.34 -3.61 19.96
N ILE A 535 -33.19 -3.88 20.59
CA ILE A 535 -33.09 -4.74 21.77
C ILE A 535 -33.55 -4.02 23.05
N SER A 536 -33.28 -2.72 23.18
CA SER A 536 -33.57 -1.96 24.42
C SER A 536 -35.01 -1.48 24.54
N GLY A 537 -35.83 -1.60 23.48
CA GLY A 537 -37.24 -1.21 23.49
C GLY A 537 -37.49 0.29 23.71
N ARG A 538 -36.48 1.16 23.59
CA ARG A 538 -36.64 2.61 23.75
C ARG A 538 -37.48 3.16 22.58
N VAL A 539 -38.52 3.92 22.90
CA VAL A 539 -39.30 4.66 21.91
C VAL A 539 -38.45 5.82 21.37
N ALA A 540 -38.33 5.91 20.05
CA ALA A 540 -37.51 6.87 19.32
C ALA A 540 -38.14 8.28 19.31
N THR A 541 -38.37 8.88 20.49
CA THR A 541 -39.07 10.17 20.63
C THR A 541 -38.19 11.35 21.04
N ASP A 542 -36.87 11.17 21.17
CA ASP A 542 -35.95 12.25 21.55
C ASP A 542 -35.29 12.96 20.37
N MET A 543 -35.06 14.27 20.52
CA MET A 543 -34.32 15.11 19.57
C MET A 543 -32.88 14.63 19.30
N SER A 544 -32.35 13.72 20.14
CA SER A 544 -31.09 13.02 19.90
C SER A 544 -31.13 12.13 18.65
N VAL A 545 -32.29 11.61 18.27
CA VAL A 545 -32.49 10.83 17.03
C VAL A 545 -32.31 11.73 15.80
N VAL A 546 -32.80 12.97 15.85
CA VAL A 546 -32.62 13.95 14.76
C VAL A 546 -31.14 14.29 14.60
N GLY A 547 -30.41 14.47 15.70
CA GLY A 547 -28.97 14.70 15.68
C GLY A 547 -28.20 13.51 15.08
N LEU A 548 -28.58 12.27 15.43
CA LEU A 548 -28.01 11.05 14.84
C LEU A 548 -28.28 10.99 13.33
N LEU A 549 -29.54 11.14 12.91
CA LEU A 549 -29.91 11.10 11.49
C LEU A 549 -29.19 12.19 10.69
N THR A 550 -29.00 13.38 11.28
CA THR A 550 -28.24 14.47 10.66
C THR A 550 -26.75 14.12 10.52
N ALA A 551 -26.14 13.57 11.56
CA ALA A 551 -24.75 13.13 11.53
C ALA A 551 -24.51 12.05 10.45
N LEU A 552 -25.43 11.09 10.35
CA LEU A 552 -25.38 10.04 9.35
C LEU A 552 -25.66 10.58 7.95
N ALA A 553 -26.66 11.46 7.77
CA ALA A 553 -26.96 12.06 6.47
C ALA A 553 -25.76 12.85 5.91
N GLY A 554 -25.00 13.54 6.76
CA GLY A 554 -23.74 14.18 6.36
C GLY A 554 -22.76 13.19 5.73
N ILE A 555 -22.52 12.06 6.39
CA ILE A 555 -21.59 11.02 5.92
C ILE A 555 -22.11 10.32 4.65
N PHE A 556 -23.37 9.87 4.65
CA PHE A 556 -23.92 9.04 3.58
C PHE A 556 -24.25 9.81 2.30
N ARG A 557 -24.53 11.12 2.39
CA ARG A 557 -24.82 11.98 1.23
C ARG A 557 -23.73 11.92 0.17
N ASP A 558 -22.48 11.83 0.60
CA ASP A 558 -21.30 11.79 -0.27
C ASP A 558 -20.58 10.44 -0.23
N ASN A 559 -21.21 9.35 0.23
CA ASN A 559 -20.59 8.02 0.17
C ASN A 559 -20.17 7.65 -1.27
N GLY A 560 -20.90 8.13 -2.27
CA GLY A 560 -20.49 8.04 -3.67
C GLY A 560 -19.19 8.79 -3.97
N ILE A 561 -18.92 9.94 -3.34
CA ILE A 561 -17.68 10.72 -3.49
C ILE A 561 -16.53 10.15 -2.66
N TRP A 562 -16.79 9.65 -1.44
CA TRP A 562 -15.75 9.00 -0.64
C TRP A 562 -15.31 7.67 -1.25
N TRP A 563 -16.25 6.95 -1.89
CA TRP A 563 -15.96 5.73 -2.65
C TRP A 563 -15.50 6.02 -4.09
N ARG A 564 -15.87 7.15 -4.71
CA ARG A 564 -15.29 7.61 -5.98
C ARG A 564 -13.93 8.25 -5.81
N SER A 565 -13.61 8.85 -4.68
CA SER A 565 -12.25 9.26 -4.32
C SER A 565 -11.32 8.04 -4.16
N LEU A 566 -11.86 6.82 -4.04
CA LEU A 566 -11.07 5.57 -4.19
C LEU A 566 -10.82 5.18 -5.67
N ALA A 567 -11.56 5.76 -6.61
CA ALA A 567 -11.53 5.52 -8.05
C ALA A 567 -11.04 6.73 -8.87
N GLU A 568 -10.92 7.91 -8.24
CA GLU A 568 -10.43 9.17 -8.81
C GLU A 568 -9.02 9.51 -8.27
N TRP A 569 -8.39 8.55 -7.60
CA TRP A 569 -6.94 8.48 -7.35
C TRP A 569 -6.34 7.33 -8.19
N ASP A 570 -7.00 6.99 -9.30
CA ASP A 570 -6.42 6.26 -10.43
C ASP A 570 -5.90 7.29 -11.44
#